data_AF-A0A2R6L653-F1
#
_entry.id   AF-A0A2R6L653-F1
#
_cell.length_a   1.000
_cell.length_b   1.000
_cell.length_c   1.000
_cell.angle_alpha   90.00
_cell.angle_beta   90.00
_cell.angle_gamma   90.00
#
_symmetry.space_group_name_H-M   'P 1'
#
loop_
_entity.id
_entity.type
_entity.pdbx_description
1 polymer ?
#
loop_
_entity_poly.entity_id
_entity_poly.type
_entity_poly.pdbx_seq_one_letter_code
_entity_poly.pdbx_strand_id
1 'polypeptide(L)'
;MWACAIEGCDYGAGGAERLLAHQADEHEHRCAVCETVLPDGYFAIRHAFEEHSRVEYMQAYDADADDVRERESVVEALEAAVDVEAVVERLDDVDPASFDGSGG
;
A
#
# COMPACT_ATOMS: atom_id res chain seq x y z
N MET A 1 7.87 0.05 16.29
CA MET A 1 6.80 -0.83 15.77
C MET A 1 6.02 -0.04 14.76
N TRP A 2 5.42 -0.73 13.79
CA TRP A 2 4.60 -0.14 12.74
C TRP A 2 3.14 -0.55 12.96
N ALA A 3 2.20 0.30 12.56
CA ALA A 3 0.77 0.03 12.64
C ALA A 3 0.10 0.42 11.33
N CYS A 4 -0.93 -0.32 10.94
CA CYS A 4 -1.76 0.01 9.80
C CYS A 4 -2.55 1.27 10.14
N ALA A 5 -2.43 2.28 9.28
CA ALA A 5 -3.13 3.56 9.43
C ALA A 5 -4.41 3.62 8.59
N ILE A 6 -4.79 2.52 7.93
CA ILE A 6 -6.04 2.42 7.19
C ILE A 6 -7.19 2.41 8.21
N GLU A 7 -8.20 3.23 7.95
CA GLU A 7 -9.34 3.40 8.85
C GLU A 7 -10.00 2.05 9.17
N GLY A 8 -10.22 1.78 10.46
CA GLY A 8 -10.83 0.52 10.91
C GLY A 8 -9.89 -0.68 10.97
N CYS A 9 -8.58 -0.49 10.74
CA CYS A 9 -7.58 -1.55 10.88
C CYS A 9 -6.67 -1.33 12.09
N ASP A 10 -6.66 -2.29 13.02
CA ASP A 10 -5.80 -2.26 14.23
C ASP A 10 -4.53 -3.11 14.09
N TYR A 11 -4.17 -3.54 12.87
CA TYR A 11 -3.02 -4.41 12.66
C TYR A 11 -1.70 -3.71 13.00
N GLY A 12 -0.89 -4.35 13.83
CA GLY A 12 0.44 -3.89 14.22
C GLY A 12 1.52 -4.90 13.86
N ALA A 13 2.67 -4.42 13.38
CA ALA A 13 3.79 -5.25 12.97
C ALA A 13 5.14 -4.79 13.54
N GLY A 14 6.05 -5.76 13.68
CA GLY A 14 7.43 -5.52 14.11
C GLY A 14 8.33 -4.89 13.04
N GLY A 15 7.84 -4.70 11.81
CA GLY A 15 8.56 -4.16 10.67
C GLY A 15 7.59 -3.68 9.60
N ALA A 16 8.03 -2.78 8.74
CA ALA A 16 7.18 -2.20 7.71
C ALA A 16 6.97 -3.17 6.52
N GLU A 17 7.86 -4.15 6.31
CA GLU A 17 7.66 -5.24 5.33
C GLU A 17 6.39 -6.03 5.61
N ARG A 18 6.18 -6.42 6.88
CA ARG A 18 4.96 -7.11 7.31
C ARG A 18 3.73 -6.22 7.21
N LEU A 19 3.90 -4.92 7.42
CA LEU A 19 2.82 -3.96 7.27
C LEU A 19 2.38 -3.87 5.81
N LEU A 20 3.34 -3.76 4.89
CA LEU A 20 3.08 -3.69 3.45
C LEU A 20 2.43 -4.98 2.93
N ALA A 21 2.89 -6.16 3.38
CA ALA A 21 2.25 -7.43 3.03
C ALA A 21 0.78 -7.47 3.51
N HIS A 22 0.52 -7.07 4.75
CA HIS A 22 -0.85 -6.97 5.27
C HIS A 22 -1.72 -6.00 4.45
N GLN A 23 -1.18 -4.84 4.05
CA GLN A 23 -1.89 -3.90 3.17
C GLN A 23 -2.20 -4.52 1.80
N ALA A 24 -1.24 -5.24 1.22
CA ALA A 24 -1.38 -5.91 -0.07
C ALA A 24 -2.51 -6.97 -0.07
N ASP A 25 -2.60 -7.76 0.99
CA ASP A 25 -3.51 -8.90 1.07
C ASP A 25 -4.91 -8.56 1.60
N GLU A 26 -5.02 -7.59 2.52
CA GLU A 26 -6.26 -7.38 3.29
C GLU A 26 -7.01 -6.09 2.94
N HIS A 27 -6.40 -5.17 2.19
CA HIS A 27 -7.01 -3.87 1.90
C HIS A 27 -7.01 -3.56 0.42
N GLU A 28 -8.20 -3.34 -0.13
CA GLU A 28 -8.40 -2.94 -1.51
C GLU A 28 -8.74 -1.45 -1.59
N HIS A 29 -8.13 -0.76 -2.55
CA HIS A 29 -8.45 0.61 -2.91
C HIS A 29 -8.84 0.70 -4.39
N ARG A 30 -9.79 1.59 -4.68
CA ARG A 30 -10.11 1.99 -6.05
C ARG A 30 -9.62 3.42 -6.26
N CYS A 31 -8.69 3.60 -7.20
CA CYS A 31 -8.18 4.92 -7.52
C CYS A 31 -9.31 5.84 -8.01
N ALA A 32 -9.53 6.97 -7.33
CA ALA A 32 -10.57 7.92 -7.71
C ALA A 32 -10.28 8.67 -9.04
N VAL A 33 -9.03 8.62 -9.52
CA VAL A 33 -8.62 9.28 -10.78
C VAL A 33 -8.89 8.39 -11.99
N CYS A 34 -8.51 7.11 -11.93
CA CYS A 34 -8.52 6.19 -13.09
C CYS A 34 -9.28 4.87 -12.86
N GLU A 35 -9.89 4.68 -11.69
CA GLU A 35 -10.69 3.50 -11.31
C GLU A 35 -9.92 2.17 -11.23
N THR A 36 -8.59 2.18 -11.40
CA THR A 36 -7.75 1.01 -11.14
C THR A 36 -7.95 0.51 -9.71
N VAL A 37 -8.11 -0.80 -9.57
CA VAL A 37 -8.20 -1.49 -8.29
C VAL A 37 -6.81 -2.01 -7.94
N LEU A 38 -6.33 -1.67 -6.75
CA LEU A 38 -4.99 -1.97 -6.25
C LEU A 38 -5.04 -2.05 -4.73
N PRO A 39 -3.99 -2.56 -4.06
CA PRO A 39 -3.98 -2.52 -2.61
C PRO A 39 -4.02 -1.10 -2.05
N ASP A 40 -4.64 -0.95 -0.87
CA ASP A 40 -4.73 0.33 -0.17
C ASP A 40 -3.41 0.67 0.57
N GLY A 41 -3.40 1.79 1.29
CA GLY A 41 -2.27 2.26 2.06
C GLY A 41 -1.14 2.73 1.16
N TYR A 42 0.06 2.17 1.34
CA TYR A 42 1.25 2.59 0.61
C TYR A 42 1.08 2.47 -0.91
N PHE A 43 0.48 1.37 -1.39
CA PHE A 43 0.35 1.10 -2.82
C PHE A 43 -0.59 2.09 -3.51
N ALA A 44 -1.71 2.43 -2.86
CA ALA A 44 -2.65 3.45 -3.33
C ALA A 44 -2.00 4.83 -3.43
N ILE A 45 -1.25 5.24 -2.40
CA ILE A 45 -0.56 6.54 -2.38
C ILE A 45 0.53 6.59 -3.45
N ARG A 46 1.35 5.55 -3.56
CA ARG A 46 2.42 5.49 -4.57
C ARG A 46 1.85 5.55 -5.98
N HIS A 47 0.84 4.74 -6.29
CA HIS A 47 0.14 4.80 -7.58
C HIS A 47 -0.39 6.20 -7.89
N ALA A 48 -1.01 6.86 -6.89
CA ALA A 48 -1.57 8.19 -7.07
C ALA A 48 -0.52 9.23 -7.50
N PHE A 49 0.71 9.15 -6.99
CA PHE A 49 1.76 10.13 -7.27
C PHE A 49 2.71 9.74 -8.41
N GLU A 50 2.81 8.46 -8.75
CA GLU A 50 3.60 8.01 -9.90
C GLU A 50 2.81 8.08 -11.21
N GLU A 51 1.52 7.76 -11.18
CA GLU A 51 0.70 7.64 -12.39
C GLU A 51 -0.16 8.89 -12.67
N HIS A 52 -0.39 9.74 -11.65
CA HIS A 52 -1.23 10.95 -11.79
C HIS A 52 -0.52 12.20 -11.27
N SER A 53 -0.99 13.36 -11.73
CA SER A 53 -0.51 14.63 -11.21
C SER A 53 -1.14 14.94 -9.84
N ARG A 54 -0.41 15.72 -9.03
CA ARG A 54 -0.92 16.26 -7.74
C ARG A 54 -2.24 17.00 -7.89
N VAL A 55 -2.44 17.67 -9.03
CA VAL A 55 -3.68 18.41 -9.34
C VAL A 55 -4.86 17.47 -9.60
N GLU A 56 -4.63 16.33 -10.26
CA GLU A 56 -5.66 15.30 -10.46
C GLU A 56 -5.99 14.61 -9.14
N TYR A 57 -4.97 14.29 -8.34
CA TYR A 57 -5.17 13.73 -7.00
C TYR A 57 -6.02 14.66 -6.11
N MET A 58 -5.63 15.94 -5.97
CA MET A 58 -6.37 16.91 -5.16
C MET A 58 -7.84 17.04 -5.60
N GLN A 59 -8.11 17.04 -6.91
CA GLN A 59 -9.48 17.11 -7.42
C GLN A 59 -10.28 15.83 -7.18
N ALA A 60 -9.68 14.66 -7.36
CA ALA A 60 -10.38 13.38 -7.24
C ALA A 60 -10.66 12.99 -5.79
N TYR A 61 -9.77 13.38 -4.87
CA TYR A 61 -9.85 13.02 -3.45
C TYR A 61 -10.29 14.17 -2.53
N ASP A 62 -10.70 15.32 -3.09
CA ASP A 62 -11.03 16.54 -2.33
C ASP A 62 -9.93 16.91 -1.31
N ALA A 63 -8.68 16.80 -1.77
CA ALA A 63 -7.48 16.97 -0.95
C ALA A 63 -6.80 18.32 -1.23
N ASP A 64 -6.01 18.78 -0.27
CA ASP A 64 -5.23 20.01 -0.40
C ASP A 64 -3.71 19.75 -0.48
N ALA A 65 -2.93 20.84 -0.53
CA ALA A 65 -1.49 20.75 -0.64
C ALA A 65 -0.81 20.20 0.62
N ASP A 66 -1.44 20.31 1.79
CA ASP A 66 -0.96 19.75 3.04
C ASP A 66 -1.21 18.25 3.08
N ASP A 67 -2.37 17.78 2.60
CA ASP A 67 -2.65 16.34 2.41
C ASP A 67 -1.62 15.68 1.49
N VAL A 68 -1.33 16.31 0.35
CA VAL A 68 -0.31 15.81 -0.60
C VAL A 68 1.05 15.69 0.10
N ARG A 69 1.48 16.73 0.81
CA ARG A 69 2.77 16.75 1.52
C ARG A 69 2.84 15.69 2.61
N GLU A 70 1.75 15.46 3.35
CA GLU A 70 1.68 14.40 4.35
C GLU A 70 1.86 13.03 3.69
N ARG A 71 1.15 12.77 2.59
CA ARG A 71 1.20 11.46 1.92
C ARG A 71 2.54 11.19 1.26
N GLU A 72 3.17 12.19 0.65
CA GLU A 72 4.53 12.09 0.15
C GLU A 72 5.52 11.75 1.28
N SER A 73 5.42 12.44 2.43
CA SER A 73 6.28 12.15 3.58
C SER A 73 6.09 10.73 4.13
N VAL A 74 4.89 10.17 4.06
CA VAL A 74 4.62 8.79 4.48
C VAL A 74 5.30 7.79 3.53
N VAL A 75 5.20 8.01 2.22
CA VAL A 75 5.89 7.18 1.20
C VAL A 75 7.39 7.23 1.41
N GLU A 76 7.97 8.44 1.52
CA GLU A 76 9.42 8.61 1.74
C GLU A 76 9.90 7.93 3.03
N ALA A 77 9.12 8.02 4.12
CA ALA A 77 9.47 7.38 5.38
C ALA A 77 9.41 5.84 5.31
N LEU A 78 8.46 5.28 4.55
CA LEU A 78 8.36 3.85 4.32
C LEU A 78 9.49 3.33 3.45
N GLU A 79 9.82 4.01 2.35
CA GLU A 79 10.90 3.64 1.43
C GLU A 79 12.29 3.79 2.06
N ALA A 80 12.45 4.72 3.01
CA ALA A 80 13.68 4.82 3.80
C ALA A 80 13.81 3.70 4.84
N ALA A 81 12.68 3.14 5.30
CA ALA A 81 12.65 2.10 6.33
C ALA A 81 12.67 0.67 5.78
N VAL A 82 12.24 0.50 4.52
CA VAL A 82 12.02 -0.79 3.88
C VAL A 82 12.63 -0.81 2.49
N ASP A 83 13.33 -1.90 2.19
CA ASP A 83 13.62 -2.26 0.81
C ASP A 83 12.33 -2.78 0.16
N VAL A 84 11.54 -1.86 -0.41
CA VAL A 84 10.21 -2.16 -0.95
C VAL A 84 10.30 -3.16 -2.11
N GLU A 85 11.39 -3.11 -2.89
CA GLU A 85 11.66 -4.06 -3.98
C GLU A 85 11.74 -5.49 -3.43
N ALA A 86 12.48 -5.69 -2.32
CA ALA A 86 12.58 -6.98 -1.64
C ALA A 86 11.28 -7.45 -0.95
N VAL A 87 10.30 -6.57 -0.74
CA VAL A 87 8.95 -6.94 -0.25
C VAL A 87 8.07 -7.42 -1.39
N VAL A 88 8.10 -6.72 -2.53
CA VAL A 88 7.34 -7.10 -3.73
C VAL A 88 7.80 -8.47 -4.23
N GLU A 89 9.11 -8.72 -4.31
CA GLU A 89 9.65 -10.03 -4.70
C GLU A 89 9.16 -11.17 -3.79
N ARG A 90 8.99 -10.91 -2.49
CA ARG A 90 8.45 -11.91 -1.56
C ARG A 90 6.96 -12.17 -1.73
N LEU A 91 6.19 -11.18 -2.17
CA LEU A 91 4.77 -11.36 -2.46
C LEU A 91 4.58 -12.16 -3.77
N ASP A 92 5.44 -11.94 -4.76
CA ASP A 92 5.46 -12.73 -6.00
C ASP A 92 5.95 -14.18 -5.79
N ASP A 93 6.82 -14.43 -4.80
CA ASP A 93 7.27 -15.78 -4.42
C ASP A 93 6.22 -16.59 -3.61
N VAL A 94 5.10 -15.99 -3.20
CA VAL A 94 3.97 -16.72 -2.61
C VAL A 94 3.15 -17.36 -3.73
N ASP A 95 3.67 -18.46 -4.26
CA ASP A 95 3.00 -19.31 -5.23
C ASP A 95 1.64 -19.82 -4.66
N PRO A 96 0.51 -19.64 -5.37
CA PRO A 96 -0.82 -20.13 -4.95
C PRO A 96 -0.92 -21.66 -4.87
N ALA A 97 0.11 -22.43 -5.23
CA ALA A 97 0.14 -23.89 -5.21
C ALA A 97 0.47 -24.52 -3.84
N SER A 98 0.70 -23.75 -2.77
CA SER A 98 1.02 -24.34 -1.46
C SER A 98 -0.19 -24.78 -0.62
N PHE A 99 -1.42 -24.65 -1.16
CA PHE A 99 -2.62 -25.24 -0.58
C PHE A 99 -3.14 -26.41 -1.43
N ASP A 100 -2.30 -27.43 -1.67
CA ASP A 100 -2.81 -28.77 -1.97
C ASP A 100 -2.79 -29.60 -0.69
N GLY A 101 -3.90 -29.54 0.03
CA GLY A 101 -4.30 -30.61 0.93
C GLY A 101 -4.71 -31.83 0.11
N SER A 102 -3.76 -32.67 -0.28
CA SER A 102 -4.04 -34.06 -0.65
C SER A 102 -3.53 -34.98 0.43
N GLY A 103 -4.49 -35.67 1.07
CA GLY A 103 -4.26 -36.61 2.15
C GLY A 103 -3.40 -37.81 1.77
N GLY A 104 -2.83 -38.41 2.82
CA GLY A 104 -2.24 -39.74 2.86
C GLY A 104 -2.31 -40.25 4.29
#